data_AF-A0A196SHQ6-F1
#
_entry.id   AF-A0A196SHQ6-F1
#
_cell.length_a   1.000
_cell.length_b   1.000
_cell.length_c   1.000
_cell.angle_alpha   90.00
_cell.angle_beta   90.00
_cell.angle_gamma   90.00
#
_symmetry.space_group_name_H-M   'P 1'
#
loop_
_entity.id
_entity.type
_entity.pdbx_description
1 polymer ?
#
loop_
_entity_poly.entity_id
_entity_poly.type
_entity_poly.pdbx_seq_one_letter_code
_entity_poly.pdbx_strand_id
1 'polypeptide(L)'
;MVPHKLPRGGEALSRLRCFEGCPAPYDKVKKMVVPAAYRVSNLRPDRAYVVLGDLAQRFGWKHQDLVKRLEAKRLAEAKEYYQAKKTSA
;
A
#
# COMPACT_ATOMS: atom_id res chain seq x y z
N MET A 1 -4.80 -1.67 -16.96
CA MET A 1 -4.85 -2.53 -18.16
C MET A 1 -6.26 -3.12 -18.35
N VAL A 2 -7.28 -2.26 -18.30
CA VAL A 2 -8.70 -2.65 -18.45
C VAL A 2 -9.28 -1.82 -19.59
N PRO A 3 -10.13 -2.38 -20.48
CA PRO A 3 -10.77 -1.63 -21.56
C PRO A 3 -11.84 -0.68 -21.02
N HIS A 4 -11.40 0.42 -20.39
CA HIS A 4 -12.23 1.37 -19.63
C HIS A 4 -13.26 2.12 -20.47
N LYS A 5 -13.12 2.13 -21.80
CA LYS A 5 -14.10 2.73 -22.71
C LYS A 5 -15.38 1.89 -22.85
N LEU A 6 -15.30 0.58 -22.58
CA LEU A 6 -16.47 -0.30 -22.58
C LEU A 6 -17.17 -0.24 -21.22
N PRO A 7 -18.50 -0.40 -21.15
CA PRO A 7 -19.25 -0.41 -19.88
C PRO A 7 -18.66 -1.41 -18.87
N ARG A 8 -18.34 -2.62 -19.32
CA ARG A 8 -17.68 -3.66 -18.50
C ARG A 8 -16.36 -3.19 -17.88
N GLY A 9 -15.58 -2.39 -18.62
CA GLY A 9 -14.31 -1.87 -18.14
C GLY A 9 -14.48 -0.76 -17.12
N GLY A 10 -15.47 0.11 -17.32
CA GLY A 10 -15.87 1.12 -16.34
C GLY A 10 -16.30 0.49 -15.01
N GLU A 11 -17.14 -0.55 -15.06
CA GLU A 11 -17.54 -1.33 -13.88
C GLU A 11 -16.38 -2.04 -13.18
N ALA A 12 -15.42 -2.58 -13.94
CA ALA A 12 -14.25 -3.21 -13.35
C ALA A 12 -13.37 -2.20 -12.60
N LEU A 13 -13.21 -0.98 -13.12
CA LEU A 13 -12.50 0.09 -12.44
C LEU A 13 -13.26 0.60 -11.20
N SER A 14 -14.59 0.63 -11.25
CA SER A 14 -15.41 1.05 -10.10
C SER A 14 -15.35 0.08 -8.92
N ARG A 15 -14.94 -1.18 -9.13
CA ARG A 15 -14.68 -2.16 -8.06
C ARG A 15 -13.31 -1.99 -7.41
N LEU A 16 -12.35 -1.41 -8.12
CA LEU A 16 -10.99 -1.20 -7.61
C LEU A 16 -10.95 0.04 -6.70
N ARG A 17 -10.23 -0.08 -5.59
CA ARG A 17 -9.92 1.03 -4.68
C ARG A 17 -8.42 1.02 -4.42
N CYS A 18 -7.77 2.15 -4.62
CA CYS A 18 -6.33 2.34 -4.40
C CYS A 18 -6.13 3.52 -3.45
N PHE A 19 -5.23 3.36 -2.48
CA PHE A 19 -4.92 4.36 -1.47
C PHE A 19 -3.42 4.44 -1.26
N GLU A 20 -2.93 5.62 -0.89
CA GLU A 20 -1.58 5.79 -0.33
C GLU A 20 -1.64 5.64 1.19
N GLY A 21 -0.81 4.75 1.75
CA GLY A 21 -0.95 4.29 3.13
C GLY A 21 -2.11 3.31 3.33
N CYS A 22 -2.49 3.06 4.58
CA CYS A 22 -3.53 2.10 4.94
C CYS A 22 -4.62 2.77 5.79
N PRO A 23 -5.66 3.35 5.15
CA PRO A 23 -6.73 4.03 5.86
C PRO A 23 -7.71 3.06 6.53
N ALA A 24 -8.51 3.57 7.47
CA ALA A 24 -9.68 2.87 7.97
C ALA A 24 -10.69 2.65 6.82
N PRO A 25 -11.34 1.47 6.71
CA PRO A 25 -11.37 0.34 7.65
C PRO A 25 -10.31 -0.75 7.41
N TYR A 26 -9.35 -0.55 6.50
CA TYR A 26 -8.38 -1.57 6.06
C TYR A 26 -7.16 -1.72 6.98
N ASP A 27 -6.96 -0.77 7.88
CA ASP A 27 -5.91 -0.76 8.88
C ASP A 27 -5.92 -2.02 9.76
N LYS A 28 -7.11 -2.47 10.16
CA LYS A 28 -7.35 -3.64 11.04
C LYS A 28 -7.55 -4.96 10.30
N VAL A 29 -7.63 -4.94 8.97
CA VAL A 29 -7.84 -6.14 8.15
C VAL A 29 -6.50 -6.78 7.79
N LYS A 30 -6.46 -8.12 7.67
CA LYS A 30 -5.27 -8.83 7.20
C LYS A 30 -4.99 -8.44 5.74
N LYS A 31 -3.83 -7.82 5.53
CA LYS A 31 -3.33 -7.44 4.20
C LYS A 31 -2.68 -8.65 3.53
N MET A 32 -2.92 -8.78 2.22
CA MET A 32 -2.37 -9.85 1.40
C MET A 32 -1.21 -9.31 0.54
N VAL A 33 -0.23 -10.16 0.27
CA VAL A 33 0.88 -9.87 -0.65
C VAL A 33 0.72 -10.76 -1.87
N VAL A 34 1.03 -10.23 -3.06
CA VAL A 34 1.07 -10.99 -4.31
C VAL A 34 2.53 -11.37 -4.59
N PRO A 35 2.97 -12.62 -4.35
CA PRO A 35 4.39 -13.00 -4.45
C PRO A 35 4.94 -12.82 -5.86
N ALA A 36 4.11 -13.09 -6.88
CA ALA A 36 4.47 -12.93 -8.28
C ALA A 36 4.76 -11.49 -8.71
N ALA A 37 4.43 -10.49 -7.88
CA ALA A 37 4.74 -9.07 -8.12
C ALA A 37 5.71 -8.49 -7.09
N TYR A 38 6.27 -9.31 -6.19
CA TYR A 38 7.12 -8.82 -5.11
C TYR A 38 8.53 -8.49 -5.62
N ARG A 39 9.01 -7.27 -5.34
CA ARG A 39 10.29 -6.76 -5.84
C ARG A 39 11.46 -7.68 -5.47
N VAL A 40 11.56 -8.11 -4.22
CA VAL A 40 12.68 -8.92 -3.73
C VAL A 40 12.76 -10.26 -4.46
N SER A 41 11.62 -10.82 -4.86
CA SER A 41 11.55 -12.09 -5.60
C SER A 41 11.83 -11.92 -7.09
N ASN A 42 11.42 -10.80 -7.68
CA ASN A 42 11.43 -10.61 -9.15
C ASN A 42 12.56 -9.73 -9.69
N LEU A 43 13.25 -8.98 -8.82
CA LEU A 43 14.34 -8.08 -9.22
C LEU A 43 15.65 -8.58 -8.62
N ARG A 44 16.69 -8.66 -9.45
CA ARG A 44 18.02 -8.99 -8.96
C ARG A 44 18.50 -7.92 -7.94
N PRO A 45 19.23 -8.31 -6.88
CA PRO A 45 19.66 -7.37 -5.83
C PRO A 45 20.53 -6.21 -6.33
N ASP A 46 21.24 -6.38 -7.45
CA ASP A 46 22.15 -5.39 -8.02
C ASP A 46 21.45 -4.32 -8.89
N ARG A 47 20.15 -4.47 -9.14
CA ARG A 47 19.41 -3.57 -10.03
C ARG A 47 18.74 -2.44 -9.26
N ALA A 48 18.99 -1.21 -9.71
CA ALA A 48 18.36 -0.01 -9.17
C ALA A 48 16.84 -0.04 -9.38
N TYR A 49 16.11 0.52 -8.42
CA TYR A 49 14.66 0.71 -8.48
C TYR A 49 14.28 2.06 -7.89
N VAL A 50 13.06 2.51 -8.16
CA VAL A 50 12.51 3.76 -7.63
C VAL A 50 11.32 3.45 -6.73
N VAL A 51 11.17 4.24 -5.66
CA VAL A 51 9.98 4.21 -4.81
C VAL A 51 8.97 5.20 -5.37
N LEU A 52 7.75 4.73 -5.65
CA LEU A 52 6.71 5.54 -6.29
C LEU A 52 6.38 6.81 -5.50
N GLY A 53 6.36 6.74 -4.17
CA GLY A 53 6.10 7.91 -3.32
C GLY A 53 7.15 9.02 -3.47
N ASP A 54 8.44 8.66 -3.59
CA ASP A 54 9.52 9.64 -3.78
C ASP A 54 9.49 10.24 -5.19
N LEU A 55 9.10 9.44 -6.19
CA LEU A 55 8.87 9.92 -7.54
C LEU A 55 7.70 10.93 -7.54
N ALA A 56 6.55 10.55 -6.98
CA ALA A 56 5.36 11.38 -6.95
C ALA A 56 5.62 12.74 -6.28
N GLN A 57 6.39 12.78 -5.19
CA GLN A 57 6.76 14.02 -4.52
C GLN A 57 7.52 14.97 -5.46
N ARG A 58 8.50 14.46 -6.22
CA ARG A 58 9.28 15.25 -7.20
C ARG A 58 8.40 15.83 -8.30
N PHE A 59 7.32 15.14 -8.66
CA PHE A 59 6.32 15.59 -9.63
C PHE A 59 5.19 16.44 -9.00
N GLY A 60 5.35 16.87 -7.75
CA GLY A 60 4.44 17.83 -7.10
C GLY A 60 3.35 17.22 -6.23
N TRP A 61 3.40 15.92 -5.92
CA TRP A 61 2.50 15.33 -4.92
C TRP A 61 2.88 15.81 -3.51
N LYS A 62 1.97 16.56 -2.86
CA LYS A 62 2.26 17.28 -1.62
C LYS A 62 2.03 16.49 -0.33
N HIS A 63 1.35 15.34 -0.41
CA HIS A 63 0.84 14.66 0.78
C HIS A 63 1.76 13.56 1.32
N GLN A 64 2.99 13.43 0.81
CA GLN A 64 3.90 12.37 1.24
C GLN A 64 4.20 12.43 2.75
N ASP A 65 4.50 13.62 3.30
CA ASP A 65 4.83 13.76 4.73
C ASP A 65 3.62 13.55 5.63
N LEU A 66 2.42 13.93 5.16
CA LEU A 66 1.16 13.63 5.84
C LEU A 66 0.95 12.12 5.95
N VAL A 67 1.12 11.38 4.85
CA VAL A 67 0.96 9.92 4.81
C VAL A 67 2.01 9.25 5.70
N LYS A 68 3.28 9.67 5.64
CA LYS A 68 4.35 9.16 6.51
C LYS A 68 3.98 9.28 8.00
N ARG A 69 3.47 10.44 8.42
CA ARG A 69 3.04 10.66 9.81
C ARG A 69 1.88 9.76 10.22
N LEU A 70 0.88 9.59 9.35
CA LEU A 70 -0.28 8.74 9.64
C LEU A 70 0.10 7.25 9.67
N GLU A 71 0.98 6.79 8.77
CA GLU A 71 1.47 5.40 8.79
C GLU A 71 2.35 5.11 10.01
N ALA A 72 3.16 6.09 10.46
CA ALA A 72 3.93 5.93 11.70
C ALA A 72 3.01 5.69 12.91
N LYS A 73 1.92 6.47 13.01
CA LYS A 73 0.88 6.26 14.03
C LYS A 73 0.25 4.86 13.92
N ARG A 74 -0.19 4.48 12.72
CA ARG A 74 -0.83 3.17 12.47
C ARG A 74 0.10 2.00 12.81
N LEU A 75 1.40 2.11 12.52
CA LEU A 75 2.38 1.07 12.81
C LEU A 75 2.64 0.93 14.32
N ALA A 76 2.62 2.02 15.07
CA ALA A 76 2.74 1.99 16.53
C ALA A 76 1.55 1.22 17.16
N GLU A 77 0.33 1.57 16.78
CA GLU A 77 -0.89 0.90 17.25
C GLU A 77 -0.91 -0.60 16.85
N ALA A 78 -0.49 -0.91 15.61
CA ALA A 78 -0.41 -2.29 15.14
C ALA A 78 0.64 -3.12 15.91
N LYS A 79 1.76 -2.48 16.31
CA LYS A 79 2.81 -3.14 17.11
C LYS A 79 2.29 -3.50 18.50
N GLU A 80 1.59 -2.57 19.15
CA GLU A 80 0.96 -2.81 20.46
C GLU A 80 -0.05 -3.96 20.40
N TYR A 81 -0.94 -3.94 19.40
CA TYR A 81 -1.90 -5.02 19.16
C TYR A 81 -1.18 -6.38 18.97
N TYR A 82 -0.10 -6.41 18.19
CA TYR A 82 0.64 -7.65 17.96
C TYR A 82 1.31 -8.18 19.23
N GLN A 83 1.88 -7.31 20.09
CA GLN A 83 2.45 -7.75 21.36
C GLN A 83 1.38 -8.30 22.30
N ALA A 84 0.24 -7.61 22.43
CA ALA A 84 -0.88 -8.11 23.23
C ALA A 84 -1.37 -9.48 22.72
N LYS A 85 -1.50 -9.63 21.40
CA LYS A 85 -1.90 -10.89 20.77
C LYS A 85 -0.88 -12.02 20.97
N LYS A 86 0.42 -11.69 20.99
CA LYS A 86 1.50 -12.66 21.20
C LYS A 86 1.54 -13.15 22.65
N THR A 87 1.27 -12.28 23.61
CA THR A 87 1.22 -12.65 25.05
C THR A 87 -0.03 -13.44 25.41
N SER A 88 -1.16 -13.20 24.71
CA SER A 88 -2.42 -13.94 24.93
C SER A 88 -2.45 -15.33 24.29
N ALA A 89 -1.47 -15.66 23.45
CA ALA A 89 -1.34 -16.95 22.76
C ALA A 89 -0.34 -17.85 23.49
#